data_AF-A0A6B2CJX2-F1
#
_entry.id   AF-A0A6B2CJX2-F1
#
_cell.length_a   1.000
_cell.length_b   1.000
_cell.length_c   1.000
_cell.angle_alpha   90.00
_cell.angle_beta   90.00
_cell.angle_gamma   90.00
#
_symmetry.space_group_name_H-M   'P 1'
#
loop_
_entity.id
_entity.type
_entity.pdbx_description
1 polymer ?
#
loop_
_entity_poly.entity_id
_entity_poly.type
_entity_poly.pdbx_seq_one_letter_code
_entity_poly.pdbx_strand_id
1 'polypeptide(L)'
;MRGGVKVHVTLRRLMGVELACLELGTLVRLSGLGVGNFKCEDGWAEFTLSNDVNALLRVMNRAALVREVRVNGVRHRPTLVNALPQVVKTDSPHLNPLHALLMINLSGVREGPLLDPFSGLGTIPRVAGRLGIWAVGCDIKNPHDAICDASNPPVR
;
A
#
# COMPACT_ATOMS: atom_id res chain seq x y z
N MET A 1 -32.49 -8.49 7.75
CA MET A 1 -31.11 -8.12 8.16
C MET A 1 -30.17 -8.65 7.10
N ARG A 2 -29.51 -7.80 6.30
CA ARG A 2 -28.51 -8.29 5.33
C ARG A 2 -27.27 -8.70 6.13
N GLY A 3 -26.98 -10.00 6.19
CA GLY A 3 -25.82 -10.53 6.91
C GLY A 3 -24.53 -9.94 6.35
N GLY A 4 -23.66 -9.45 7.22
CA GLY A 4 -22.34 -8.94 6.83
C GLY A 4 -21.47 -10.06 6.24
N VAL A 5 -20.62 -9.71 5.28
CA VAL A 5 -19.67 -10.63 4.65
C VAL A 5 -18.48 -10.83 5.57
N LYS A 6 -18.16 -12.08 5.92
CA LYS A 6 -16.97 -12.39 6.72
C LYS A 6 -15.73 -12.34 5.85
N VAL A 7 -14.73 -11.60 6.32
CA VAL A 7 -13.44 -11.42 5.66
C VAL A 7 -12.36 -11.90 6.61
N HIS A 8 -11.52 -12.81 6.12
CA HIS A 8 -10.33 -13.24 6.81
C HIS A 8 -9.10 -12.89 5.97
N VAL A 9 -8.12 -12.22 6.57
CA VAL A 9 -6.91 -11.74 5.90
C VAL A 9 -5.72 -12.46 6.52
N THR A 10 -4.87 -13.05 5.69
CA THR A 10 -3.57 -13.57 6.12
C THR A 10 -2.51 -12.52 5.86
N LEU A 11 -1.72 -12.20 6.88
CA LEU A 11 -0.70 -11.17 6.86
C LEU A 11 0.70 -11.78 6.72
N ARG A 12 1.63 -10.99 6.17
CA ARG A 12 3.06 -11.31 6.08
C ARG A 12 3.74 -10.93 7.39
N ARG A 13 4.61 -11.80 7.89
CA ARG A 13 5.45 -11.55 9.07
C ARG A 13 6.74 -10.80 8.72
N LEU A 14 6.64 -9.75 7.90
CA LEU A 14 7.83 -9.05 7.41
C LEU A 14 8.33 -7.98 8.40
N MET A 15 7.45 -7.41 9.23
CA MET A 15 7.80 -6.25 10.07
C MET A 15 7.04 -6.20 11.42
N GLY A 16 6.69 -7.37 11.97
CA GLY A 16 5.90 -7.47 13.20
C GLY A 16 4.40 -7.27 12.99
N VAL A 17 3.62 -7.69 14.01
CA VAL A 17 2.16 -7.73 13.97
C VAL A 17 1.55 -6.34 13.90
N GLU A 18 2.07 -5.42 14.73
CA GLU A 18 1.55 -4.07 14.88
C GLU A 18 1.56 -3.31 13.56
N LEU A 19 2.62 -3.42 12.77
CA LEU A 19 2.75 -2.70 11.51
C LEU A 19 1.79 -3.23 10.44
N ALA A 20 1.59 -4.54 10.38
CA ALA A 20 0.63 -5.16 9.47
C ALA A 20 -0.81 -4.76 9.81
N CYS A 21 -1.14 -4.74 11.11
CA CYS A 21 -2.42 -4.26 11.59
C CYS A 21 -2.62 -2.76 11.34
N LEU A 22 -1.58 -1.96 11.51
CA LEU A 22 -1.61 -0.53 11.26
C LEU A 22 -1.84 -0.20 9.79
N GLU A 23 -1.12 -0.87 8.88
CA GLU A 23 -1.30 -0.70 7.44
C GLU A 23 -2.73 -1.07 7.03
N LEU A 24 -3.18 -2.27 7.42
CA LEU A 24 -4.50 -2.77 7.07
C LEU A 24 -5.61 -1.85 7.60
N GLY A 25 -5.51 -1.45 8.87
CA GLY A 25 -6.45 -0.53 9.51
C GLY A 25 -6.47 0.83 8.83
N THR A 26 -5.30 1.36 8.46
CA THR A 26 -5.18 2.64 7.74
C THR A 26 -5.87 2.57 6.38
N LEU A 27 -5.58 1.53 5.59
CA LEU A 27 -6.16 1.36 4.25
C LEU A 27 -7.68 1.15 4.29
N VAL A 28 -8.17 0.35 5.25
CA VAL A 28 -9.61 0.16 5.47
C VAL A 28 -10.27 1.48 5.85
N ARG A 29 -9.72 2.21 6.83
CA ARG A 29 -10.26 3.51 7.25
C ARG A 29 -10.32 4.50 6.10
N LEU A 30 -9.23 4.60 5.33
CA LEU A 30 -9.14 5.50 4.19
C LEU A 30 -10.09 5.12 3.07
N SER A 31 -10.41 3.84 2.89
CA SER A 31 -11.30 3.39 1.82
C SER A 31 -12.77 3.76 2.01
N GLY A 32 -13.18 4.16 3.22
CA GLY A 32 -14.59 4.41 3.55
C GLY A 32 -15.44 3.14 3.61
N LEU A 33 -14.83 1.95 3.62
CA LEU A 33 -15.53 0.68 3.75
C LEU A 33 -16.18 0.56 5.13
N GLY A 34 -17.45 0.17 5.16
CA GLY A 34 -18.16 -0.18 6.38
C GLY A 34 -17.63 -1.48 6.96
N VAL A 35 -16.67 -1.38 7.87
CA VAL A 35 -16.04 -2.52 8.55
C VAL A 35 -16.47 -2.57 10.00
N GLY A 36 -16.99 -3.72 10.42
CA GLY A 36 -17.35 -4.02 11.81
C GLY A 36 -16.54 -5.19 12.36
N ASN A 37 -16.41 -5.26 13.68
CA ASN A 37 -15.73 -6.35 14.39
C ASN A 37 -14.29 -6.60 13.93
N PHE A 38 -13.54 -5.54 13.65
CA PHE A 38 -12.15 -5.65 13.21
C PHE A 38 -11.26 -6.19 14.33
N LYS A 39 -10.64 -7.34 14.07
CA LYS A 39 -9.62 -7.97 14.91
C LYS A 39 -8.37 -8.17 14.08
N CYS A 40 -7.21 -7.91 14.66
CA CYS A 40 -5.94 -8.13 13.99
C CYS A 40 -4.92 -8.63 15.01
N GLU A 41 -4.28 -9.73 14.68
CA GLU A 41 -3.35 -10.46 15.54
C GLU A 41 -2.18 -11.00 14.70
N ASP A 42 -1.29 -11.80 15.31
CA ASP A 42 -0.10 -12.30 14.63
C ASP A 42 -0.44 -13.13 13.39
N GLY A 43 -0.12 -12.56 12.22
CA GLY A 43 -0.28 -13.22 10.93
C GLY A 43 -1.69 -13.22 10.37
N TRP A 44 -2.67 -12.59 11.03
CA TRP A 44 -4.04 -12.57 10.52
C TRP A 44 -4.87 -11.36 10.97
N ALA A 45 -5.93 -11.08 10.22
CA ALA A 45 -7.01 -10.17 10.62
C ALA A 45 -8.37 -10.72 10.20
N GLU A 46 -9.40 -10.43 10.98
CA GLU A 46 -10.78 -10.80 10.68
C GLU A 46 -11.69 -9.59 10.86
N PHE A 47 -12.64 -9.42 9.95
CA PHE A 47 -13.67 -8.41 10.09
C PHE A 47 -14.91 -8.74 9.27
N THR A 48 -15.99 -8.03 9.58
CA THR A 48 -17.24 -8.08 8.82
C THR A 48 -17.33 -6.87 7.91
N LEU A 49 -17.63 -7.10 6.64
CA LEU A 49 -17.83 -6.07 5.63
C LEU A 49 -19.33 -5.94 5.35
N SER A 50 -19.87 -4.74 5.48
CA SER A 50 -21.29 -4.49 5.20
C SER A 50 -21.55 -4.29 3.70
N ASN A 51 -20.60 -3.68 2.96
CA ASN A 51 -20.82 -3.23 1.59
C ASN A 51 -19.53 -3.40 0.74
N ASP A 52 -19.70 -3.89 -0.50
CA ASP A 52 -18.72 -3.84 -1.61
C ASP A 52 -17.39 -4.63 -1.45
N VAL A 53 -17.47 -5.93 -1.76
CA VAL A 53 -16.31 -6.83 -1.85
C VAL A 53 -15.29 -6.37 -2.89
N ASN A 54 -15.71 -5.76 -4.00
CA ASN A 54 -14.77 -5.33 -5.04
C ASN A 54 -13.92 -4.14 -4.57
N ALA A 55 -14.53 -3.20 -3.84
CA ALA A 55 -13.79 -2.13 -3.18
C ALA A 55 -12.79 -2.68 -2.16
N LEU A 56 -13.20 -3.65 -1.33
CA LEU A 56 -12.28 -4.34 -0.44
C LEU A 56 -11.10 -4.97 -1.19
N LEU A 57 -11.35 -5.72 -2.26
CA LEU A 57 -10.28 -6.39 -3.01
C LEU A 57 -9.30 -5.37 -3.62
N ARG A 58 -9.75 -4.20 -4.07
CA ARG A 58 -8.87 -3.11 -4.52
C ARG A 58 -7.97 -2.59 -3.39
N VAL A 59 -8.53 -2.39 -2.20
CA VAL A 59 -7.79 -1.97 -1.00
C VAL A 59 -6.75 -3.02 -0.61
N MET A 60 -7.15 -4.29 -0.57
CA MET A 60 -6.26 -5.39 -0.21
C MET A 60 -5.17 -5.63 -1.26
N ASN A 61 -5.46 -5.36 -2.54
CA ASN A 61 -4.46 -5.45 -3.60
C ASN A 61 -3.30 -4.46 -3.40
N ARG A 62 -3.56 -3.31 -2.78
CA ARG A 62 -2.57 -2.28 -2.46
C ARG A 62 -1.81 -2.52 -1.15
N ALA A 63 -2.30 -3.37 -0.26
CA ALA A 63 -1.67 -3.62 1.04
C ALA A 63 -0.38 -4.45 0.88
N ALA A 64 0.75 -3.90 1.34
CA ALA A 64 2.08 -4.50 1.25
C ALA A 64 2.18 -5.78 2.08
N LEU A 65 1.58 -5.78 3.27
CA LEU A 65 1.69 -6.86 4.24
C LEU A 65 0.56 -7.88 4.13
N VAL A 66 -0.35 -7.75 3.16
CA VAL A 66 -1.36 -8.78 2.89
C VAL A 66 -0.76 -9.88 2.02
N ARG A 67 -0.93 -11.13 2.46
CA ARG A 67 -0.55 -12.34 1.72
C ARG A 67 -1.74 -12.92 0.97
N GLU A 68 -2.88 -12.98 1.62
CA GLU A 68 -4.09 -13.63 1.12
C GLU A 68 -5.32 -13.02 1.79
N VAL A 69 -6.43 -12.97 1.07
CA VAL A 69 -7.74 -12.58 1.59
C VAL A 69 -8.73 -13.68 1.27
N ARG A 70 -9.56 -14.05 2.24
CA ARG A 70 -10.67 -14.97 2.08
C ARG A 70 -11.98 -14.24 2.35
N VAL A 71 -12.86 -14.25 1.37
CA VAL A 71 -14.19 -13.63 1.45
C VAL A 71 -15.21 -14.75 1.23
N ASN A 72 -16.02 -15.05 2.25
CA ASN A 72 -16.98 -16.18 2.22
C ASN A 72 -16.35 -17.50 1.72
N GLY A 73 -15.10 -17.78 2.10
CA GLY A 73 -14.36 -18.98 1.71
C GLY A 73 -13.65 -18.90 0.35
N VAL A 74 -13.93 -17.89 -0.49
CA VAL A 74 -13.23 -17.67 -1.75
C VAL A 74 -11.90 -16.96 -1.50
N ARG A 75 -10.83 -17.51 -2.08
CA ARG A 75 -9.45 -17.04 -1.88
C ARG A 75 -9.05 -16.02 -2.95
N HIS A 76 -8.47 -14.92 -2.51
CA HIS A 76 -7.91 -13.85 -3.33
C HIS A 76 -6.48 -13.54 -2.91
N ARG A 77 -5.60 -13.27 -3.87
CA ARG A 77 -4.20 -12.91 -3.63
C ARG A 77 -3.90 -11.54 -4.22
N PRO A 78 -3.24 -10.63 -3.48
CA PRO A 78 -2.76 -9.38 -4.04
C PRO A 78 -1.80 -9.62 -5.21
N THR A 79 -2.05 -8.95 -6.34
CA THR A 79 -1.25 -9.02 -7.55
C THR A 79 -0.27 -7.85 -7.67
N LEU A 80 -0.60 -6.67 -7.13
CA LEU A 80 0.24 -5.47 -7.22
C LEU A 80 1.60 -5.68 -6.56
N VAL A 81 1.62 -6.31 -5.38
CA VAL A 81 2.85 -6.66 -4.66
C VAL A 81 3.81 -7.50 -5.51
N ASN A 82 3.29 -8.39 -6.36
CA ASN A 82 4.12 -9.24 -7.22
C ASN A 82 4.65 -8.50 -8.45
N ALA A 83 4.01 -7.40 -8.85
CA ALA A 83 4.41 -6.58 -9.98
C ALA A 83 5.47 -5.53 -9.61
N LEU A 84 5.56 -5.11 -8.35
CA LEU A 84 6.49 -4.07 -7.88
C LEU A 84 7.98 -4.37 -8.12
N PRO A 85 8.49 -5.60 -7.93
CA PRO A 85 9.91 -5.90 -8.19
C PRO A 85 10.35 -5.66 -9.63
N GLN A 86 9.44 -5.72 -10.61
CA GLN A 86 9.74 -5.47 -12.02
C GLN A 86 9.87 -3.97 -12.35
N VAL A 87 9.42 -3.10 -11.46
CA VAL A 87 9.33 -1.64 -11.69
C VAL A 87 10.60 -0.92 -11.25
N VAL A 88 11.27 -1.47 -10.24
CA VAL A 88 12.53 -0.93 -9.74
C VAL A 88 13.61 -1.80 -10.37
N LYS A 89 14.34 -1.25 -11.36
CA LYS A 89 15.48 -1.94 -11.96
C LYS A 89 16.34 -2.53 -10.85
N THR A 90 16.73 -3.80 -11.03
CA THR A 90 17.60 -4.59 -10.14
C THR A 90 18.99 -3.97 -9.93
N ASP A 91 19.27 -2.90 -10.65
CA ASP A 91 20.53 -2.18 -10.68
C ASP A 91 20.56 -1.25 -9.44
N SER A 92 20.83 -1.87 -8.29
CA SER A 92 20.99 -1.31 -6.92
C SER A 92 19.72 -0.85 -6.18
N PRO A 93 19.15 -1.65 -5.26
CA PRO A 93 18.10 -1.17 -4.37
C PRO A 93 18.71 -0.60 -3.07
N HIS A 94 18.59 0.72 -2.85
CA HIS A 94 18.79 1.32 -1.52
C HIS A 94 17.55 1.14 -0.61
N LEU A 95 16.35 0.97 -1.19
CA LEU A 95 15.10 0.69 -0.48
C LEU A 95 14.30 -0.41 -1.18
N ASN A 96 13.80 -1.40 -0.43
CA ASN A 96 12.95 -2.46 -0.96
C ASN A 96 11.60 -1.87 -1.45
N PRO A 97 11.12 -2.20 -2.67
CA PRO A 97 9.86 -1.68 -3.19
C PRO A 97 8.63 -1.96 -2.30
N LEU A 98 8.65 -3.06 -1.55
CA LEU A 98 7.59 -3.41 -0.60
C LEU A 98 7.60 -2.47 0.62
N HIS A 99 8.79 -2.08 1.10
CA HIS A 99 8.91 -1.08 2.16
C HIS A 99 8.46 0.30 1.67
N ALA A 100 8.80 0.68 0.43
CA ALA A 100 8.30 1.91 -0.17
C ALA A 100 6.76 1.92 -0.27
N LEU A 101 6.15 0.82 -0.72
CA LEU A 101 4.69 0.68 -0.75
C LEU A 101 4.08 0.85 0.65
N LEU A 102 4.67 0.20 1.65
CA LEU A 102 4.22 0.30 3.04
C LEU A 102 4.30 1.74 3.55
N MET A 103 5.40 2.46 3.32
CA MET A 103 5.56 3.87 3.69
C MET A 103 4.50 4.75 3.02
N ILE A 104 4.22 4.53 1.73
CA ILE A 104 3.18 5.26 0.98
C ILE A 104 1.78 4.96 1.53
N ASN A 105 1.51 3.71 1.94
CA ASN A 105 0.22 3.35 2.53
C ASN A 105 0.03 4.00 3.91
N LEU A 106 1.09 4.02 4.73
CA LEU A 106 1.07 4.59 6.07
C LEU A 106 1.06 6.13 6.08
N SER A 107 1.57 6.81 5.05
CA SER A 107 1.44 8.26 4.91
C SER A 107 -0.01 8.71 4.68
N GLY A 108 -0.89 7.78 4.28
CA GLY A 108 -2.30 8.03 4.04
C GLY A 108 -2.61 8.84 2.78
N VAL A 109 -1.61 9.09 1.93
CA VAL A 109 -1.80 9.80 0.66
C VAL A 109 -2.62 8.94 -0.31
N ARG A 110 -3.77 9.49 -0.73
CA ARG A 110 -4.69 8.87 -1.70
C ARG A 110 -4.64 9.56 -3.05
N GLU A 111 -4.70 10.89 -3.02
CA GLU A 111 -4.73 11.79 -4.16
C GLU A 111 -3.92 13.04 -3.79
N GLY A 112 -3.11 13.56 -4.71
CA GLY A 112 -2.22 14.70 -4.46
C GLY A 112 -0.73 14.34 -4.37
N PRO A 113 0.15 15.34 -4.14
CA PRO A 113 1.59 15.17 -4.20
C PRO A 113 2.13 14.42 -2.99
N LEU A 114 2.82 13.30 -3.24
CA LEU A 114 3.71 12.66 -2.28
C LEU A 114 5.13 13.19 -2.49
N LEU A 115 5.72 13.78 -1.44
CA LEU A 115 7.09 14.30 -1.49
C LEU A 115 8.07 13.32 -0.84
N ASP A 116 9.12 12.98 -1.56
CA ASP A 116 10.29 12.26 -1.05
C ASP A 116 11.52 13.19 -1.14
N PRO A 117 11.91 13.88 -0.06
CA PRO A 117 12.97 14.88 -0.11
C PRO A 117 14.39 14.29 -0.13
N PHE A 118 14.53 12.97 0.00
CA PHE A 118 15.80 12.24 -0.04
C PHE A 118 15.68 11.01 -0.94
N SER A 119 15.27 11.26 -2.17
CA SER A 119 14.74 10.23 -3.06
C SER A 119 15.79 9.27 -3.62
N GLY A 120 17.06 9.65 -3.65
CA GLY A 120 18.18 8.88 -4.18
C GLY A 120 17.90 8.42 -5.61
N LEU A 121 17.64 7.13 -5.75
CA LEU A 121 17.30 6.50 -7.04
C LEU A 121 15.79 6.56 -7.37
N GLY A 122 14.97 7.17 -6.51
CA GLY A 122 13.55 7.43 -6.72
C GLY A 122 12.63 6.23 -6.48
N THR A 123 12.96 5.33 -5.55
CA THR A 123 12.12 4.13 -5.28
C THR A 123 10.71 4.52 -4.85
N ILE A 124 10.54 5.43 -3.88
CA ILE A 124 9.23 5.84 -3.39
C ILE A 124 8.40 6.52 -4.50
N PRO A 125 8.92 7.53 -5.24
CA PRO A 125 8.20 8.12 -6.37
C PRO A 125 7.77 7.12 -7.45
N ARG A 126 8.64 6.15 -7.81
CA ARG A 126 8.31 5.12 -8.80
C ARG A 126 7.18 4.20 -8.34
N VAL A 127 7.20 3.78 -7.08
CA VAL A 127 6.12 2.97 -6.50
C VAL A 127 4.82 3.78 -6.41
N ALA A 128 4.88 5.04 -5.99
CA ALA A 128 3.73 5.95 -5.96
C ALA A 128 3.10 6.13 -7.35
N GLY A 129 3.92 6.31 -8.39
CA GLY A 129 3.43 6.41 -9.78
C GLY A 129 2.64 5.19 -10.26
N ARG A 130 2.98 3.97 -9.77
CA ARG A 130 2.21 2.74 -10.07
C ARG A 130 0.86 2.68 -9.34
N LEU A 131 0.74 3.41 -8.24
CA LEU A 131 -0.52 3.59 -7.52
C LEU A 131 -1.37 4.72 -8.10
N GLY A 132 -0.90 5.41 -9.17
CA GLY A 132 -1.54 6.60 -9.72
C GLY A 132 -1.41 7.82 -8.81
N ILE A 133 -0.49 7.79 -7.84
CA ILE A 133 -0.22 8.91 -6.94
C ILE A 133 0.84 9.79 -7.58
N TRP A 134 0.54 11.08 -7.68
CA TRP A 134 1.52 12.07 -8.12
C TRP A 134 2.61 12.18 -7.05
N ALA A 135 3.86 11.94 -7.43
CA ALA A 135 4.98 11.99 -6.48
C ALA A 135 6.14 12.80 -7.03
N VAL A 136 6.77 13.56 -6.14
CA VAL A 136 7.95 14.38 -6.40
C VAL A 136 9.09 13.82 -5.55
N GLY A 137 10.14 13.35 -6.21
CA GLY A 137 11.39 12.96 -5.56
C GLY A 137 12.40 14.09 -5.69
N CYS A 138 12.95 14.55 -4.57
CA CYS A 138 14.07 15.49 -4.56
C CYS A 138 15.31 14.82 -3.98
N ASP A 139 16.49 15.21 -4.44
CA ASP A 139 17.75 14.86 -3.79
C ASP A 139 18.81 15.94 -4.06
N ILE A 140 19.78 16.03 -3.15
CA ILE A 140 20.93 16.90 -3.24
C ILE A 140 22.00 16.18 -4.06
N LYS A 141 22.27 16.65 -5.28
CA LYS A 141 23.37 16.08 -6.10
C LYS A 141 24.73 16.68 -5.76
N ASN A 142 24.73 17.93 -5.28
CA ASN A 142 25.90 18.60 -4.74
C ASN A 142 25.43 19.57 -3.62
N PRO A 143 26.31 20.08 -2.74
CA PRO A 143 25.91 20.88 -1.57
C PRO A 143 25.08 22.14 -1.85
N HIS A 144 24.94 22.57 -3.10
CA HIS A 144 24.26 23.79 -3.50
C HIS A 144 23.06 23.56 -4.43
N ASP A 145 22.91 22.36 -5.00
CA ASP A 145 21.86 22.05 -5.97
C ASP A 145 21.00 20.85 -5.51
N ALA A 146 19.71 21.13 -5.32
CA ALA A 146 18.67 20.11 -5.22
C ALA A 146 18.04 19.88 -6.60
N ILE A 147 17.88 18.62 -6.98
CA ILE A 147 17.15 18.23 -8.19
C ILE A 147 15.87 17.54 -7.77
N CYS A 148 14.74 18.02 -8.29
CA CYS A 148 13.42 17.46 -8.04
C CYS A 148 12.80 16.98 -9.34
N ASP A 149 12.47 15.69 -9.38
CA ASP A 149 11.80 15.05 -10.50
C ASP A 149 10.37 14.68 -10.11
N ALA A 150 9.40 15.15 -10.90
CA ALA A 150 8.00 14.77 -10.76
C ALA A 150 7.71 13.52 -11.58
N SER A 151 7.38 12.42 -10.92
CA SER A 151 6.86 11.22 -11.57
C SER A 151 5.35 11.33 -11.76
N ASN A 152 4.88 11.18 -13.01
CA ASN A 152 3.47 11.22 -13.43
C ASN A 152 2.71 12.47 -12.95
N PRO A 153 2.79 13.63 -13.64
CA PRO A 153 1.82 14.68 -13.41
C PRO A 153 0.41 14.12 -13.66
N PRO A 154 -0.61 14.47 -12.84
CA PRO A 154 -1.98 14.03 -13.09
C PRO A 154 -2.38 14.48 -14.50
N VAL A 155 -2.83 13.55 -15.33
CA VAL A 155 -3.50 13.89 -16.60
C VAL A 155 -4.77 14.62 -16.20
N ARG A 156 -4.84 15.91 -16.53
CA ARG A 156 -6.00 16.78 -16.26
C ARG A 156 -7.22 16.34 -17.04
#